data_AF-A0ABD0RUU7-F1
#
_entry.id   AF-A0ABD0RUU7-F1
#
_cell.length_a   1.000
_cell.length_b   1.000
_cell.length_c   1.000
_cell.angle_alpha   90.00
_cell.angle_beta   90.00
_cell.angle_gamma   90.00
#
_symmetry.space_group_name_H-M   'P 1'
#
loop_
_entity.id
_entity.type
_entity.pdbx_description
1 polymer ?
#
loop_
_entity_poly.entity_id
_entity_poly.type
_entity_poly.pdbx_seq_one_letter_code
_entity_poly.pdbx_strand_id
1 'polypeptide(L)'
;LKELHMVSTNLLTVEPHALGGLRQIRVLNLSNNDLVTLEESSFHSVNSLETLRVDGNPLSCDCRLLWILQRRRTLNFDGKMPVCAGPPEVQGYLLSMFTDSALFDYFTCQKPKIRNRKLQQVTAHEGQPVSFLCRAEGEPTPAIIWISPQRRRITSKSNGRITVLPGGTLEIRYAQVTDSGTYICIASNAGGNDTYFATLTVKGQPVDSALFVNRSLYAVDFNDTGLNSTRVFLKFTLDLTTILVSTAMGCITFLGVVLFCFLLLFV
;
A
#
# COMPACT_ATOMS: atom_id res chain seq x y z
N LEU A 1 -21.29 -6.53 25.27
CA LEU A 1 -20.55 -5.58 26.14
C LEU A 1 -21.32 -4.26 26.15
N LYS A 2 -21.66 -3.72 27.33
CA LYS A 2 -22.42 -2.45 27.47
C LYS A 2 -21.54 -1.26 27.85
N GLU A 3 -20.40 -1.50 28.49
CA GLU A 3 -19.48 -0.46 28.89
C GLU A 3 -18.06 -0.89 28.58
N LEU A 4 -17.23 0.06 28.14
CA LEU A 4 -15.80 -0.14 27.92
C LEU A 4 -15.04 1.03 28.53
N HIS A 5 -14.09 0.71 29.40
CA HIS A 5 -13.25 1.68 30.10
C HIS A 5 -11.79 1.39 29.79
N MET A 6 -11.13 2.31 29.08
CA MET A 6 -9.71 2.29 28.76
C MET A 6 -9.09 3.63 29.17
N VAL A 7 -8.98 3.84 30.48
CA VAL A 7 -8.50 5.09 31.07
C VAL A 7 -7.01 4.97 31.35
N SER A 8 -6.21 5.98 31.00
CA SER A 8 -4.77 6.01 31.32
C SER A 8 -3.99 4.79 30.80
N THR A 9 -4.29 4.41 29.56
CA THR A 9 -3.67 3.26 28.87
C THR A 9 -2.62 3.66 27.82
N ASN A 10 -2.27 4.95 27.74
CA ASN A 10 -1.38 5.52 26.71
C ASN A 10 -1.85 5.22 25.28
N LEU A 11 -3.18 5.23 25.08
CA LEU A 11 -3.78 4.95 23.78
C LEU A 11 -3.53 6.14 22.82
N LEU A 12 -2.82 5.88 21.72
CA LEU A 12 -2.48 6.90 20.72
C LEU A 12 -3.53 7.05 19.61
N THR A 13 -4.19 5.94 19.25
CA THR A 13 -5.12 5.86 18.12
C THR A 13 -6.18 4.80 18.38
N VAL A 14 -7.40 5.07 17.91
CA VAL A 14 -8.45 4.06 17.73
C VAL A 14 -8.58 3.81 16.24
N GLU A 15 -8.17 2.63 15.79
CA GLU A 15 -8.22 2.27 14.38
C GLU A 15 -9.67 2.27 13.85
N PRO A 16 -9.90 2.68 12.59
CA PRO A 16 -11.21 2.62 11.97
C PRO A 16 -11.84 1.23 12.12
N HIS A 17 -13.14 1.19 12.43
CA HIS A 17 -13.92 -0.03 12.68
C HIS A 17 -13.51 -0.85 13.92
N ALA A 18 -12.56 -0.41 14.76
CA ALA A 18 -12.12 -1.16 15.94
C ALA A 18 -13.27 -1.47 16.92
N LEU A 19 -14.28 -0.60 17.01
CA LEU A 19 -15.45 -0.79 17.88
C LEU A 19 -16.65 -1.38 17.13
N GLY A 20 -16.48 -1.85 15.88
CA GLY A 20 -17.55 -2.31 15.00
C GLY A 20 -18.40 -3.47 15.56
N GLY A 21 -17.81 -4.30 16.42
CA GLY A 21 -18.50 -5.41 17.09
C GLY A 21 -19.35 -5.00 18.30
N LEU A 22 -19.17 -3.79 18.84
CA LEU A 22 -19.74 -3.35 20.11
C LEU A 22 -21.13 -2.73 19.96
N ARG A 23 -22.06 -3.41 19.28
CA ARG A 23 -23.39 -2.88 18.91
C ARG A 23 -24.29 -2.45 20.07
N GLN A 24 -23.99 -2.90 21.29
CA GLN A 24 -24.79 -2.65 22.50
C GLN A 24 -24.07 -1.74 23.52
N ILE A 25 -22.93 -1.16 23.17
CA ILE A 25 -22.18 -0.29 24.09
C ILE A 25 -22.93 1.02 24.31
N ARG A 26 -23.04 1.41 25.57
CA ARG A 26 -23.69 2.64 26.04
C ARG A 26 -22.68 3.61 26.62
N VAL A 27 -21.66 3.10 27.32
CA VAL A 27 -20.61 3.91 27.93
C VAL A 27 -19.26 3.56 27.31
N LEU A 28 -18.60 4.56 26.76
CA LEU A 28 -17.21 4.46 26.33
C LEU A 28 -16.37 5.51 27.04
N ASN A 29 -15.38 5.04 27.77
CA ASN A 29 -14.47 5.90 28.51
C ASN A 29 -13.03 5.69 28.03
N LEU A 30 -12.51 6.68 27.30
CA LEU A 30 -11.15 6.75 26.77
C LEU A 30 -10.37 7.93 27.39
N SER A 31 -10.79 8.39 28.57
CA SER A 31 -10.19 9.54 29.24
C SER A 31 -8.70 9.33 29.59
N ASN A 32 -7.96 10.43 29.66
CA ASN A 32 -6.56 10.48 30.07
C ASN A 32 -5.65 9.55 29.24
N ASN A 33 -5.77 9.58 27.91
CA ASN A 33 -4.83 8.93 27.00
C ASN A 33 -4.14 9.99 26.11
N ASP A 34 -3.48 9.54 25.05
CA ASP A 34 -2.74 10.38 24.11
C ASP A 34 -3.48 10.49 22.75
N LEU A 35 -4.81 10.39 22.78
CA LEU A 35 -5.61 10.46 21.56
C LEU A 35 -5.57 11.88 20.97
N VAL A 36 -5.03 11.99 19.77
CA VAL A 36 -5.08 13.24 19.00
C VAL A 36 -6.41 13.42 18.29
N THR A 37 -7.10 12.32 17.96
CA THR A 37 -8.37 12.36 17.26
C THR A 37 -9.20 11.12 17.53
N LEU A 38 -10.47 11.16 17.13
CA LEU A 38 -11.38 10.04 17.21
C LEU A 38 -12.28 10.08 15.99
N GLU A 39 -11.99 9.24 14.98
CA GLU A 39 -12.74 9.26 13.72
C GLU A 39 -14.11 8.58 13.84
N GLU A 40 -15.13 9.14 13.17
CA GLU A 40 -16.48 8.58 13.13
C GLU A 40 -16.53 7.16 12.56
N SER A 41 -15.60 6.82 11.66
CA SER A 41 -15.45 5.47 11.08
C SER A 41 -15.24 4.38 12.14
N SER A 42 -14.66 4.73 13.29
CA SER A 42 -14.51 3.84 14.45
C SER A 42 -15.84 3.55 15.15
N PHE A 43 -16.84 4.41 14.96
CA PHE A 43 -18.13 4.43 15.68
C PHE A 43 -19.34 4.13 14.78
N HIS A 44 -19.15 3.93 13.48
CA HIS A 44 -20.23 3.72 12.50
C HIS A 44 -21.21 2.59 12.88
N SER A 45 -20.80 1.62 13.69
CA SER A 45 -21.66 0.50 14.14
C SER A 45 -22.22 0.67 15.57
N VAL A 46 -21.95 1.82 16.20
CA VAL A 46 -22.09 2.06 17.63
C VAL A 46 -23.21 3.08 17.90
N ASN A 47 -24.39 2.80 17.35
CA ASN A 47 -25.53 3.72 17.41
C ASN A 47 -26.18 3.81 18.81
N SER A 48 -25.82 2.90 19.72
CA SER A 48 -26.35 2.81 21.08
C SER A 48 -25.53 3.59 22.12
N LEU A 49 -24.47 4.29 21.69
CA LEU A 49 -23.60 5.04 22.59
C LEU A 49 -24.34 6.25 23.19
N GLU A 50 -24.37 6.30 24.51
CA GLU A 50 -25.04 7.32 25.32
C GLU A 50 -24.03 8.22 26.02
N THR A 51 -22.98 7.64 26.60
CA THR A 51 -21.95 8.34 27.36
C THR A 51 -20.59 8.16 26.71
N LEU A 52 -19.92 9.27 26.42
CA LEU A 52 -18.59 9.31 25.85
C LEU A 52 -17.68 10.18 26.72
N ARG A 53 -16.62 9.59 27.27
CA ARG A 53 -15.57 10.33 27.98
C ARG A 53 -14.26 10.26 27.22
N VAL A 54 -13.77 11.42 26.80
CA VAL A 54 -12.52 11.59 26.05
C VAL A 54 -11.71 12.78 26.58
N ASP A 55 -12.05 13.30 27.75
CA ASP A 55 -11.28 14.34 28.45
C ASP A 55 -9.88 13.86 28.83
N GLY A 56 -8.95 14.81 29.02
CA GLY A 56 -7.55 14.50 29.31
C GLY A 56 -6.78 13.91 28.11
N ASN A 57 -7.27 14.10 26.88
CA ASN A 57 -6.58 13.73 25.66
C ASN A 57 -6.14 14.98 24.87
N PRO A 58 -4.99 14.94 24.17
CA PRO A 58 -4.48 16.06 23.37
C PRO A 58 -5.21 16.20 22.03
N LEU A 59 -6.51 16.43 22.06
CA LEU A 59 -7.39 16.42 20.88
C LEU A 59 -7.10 17.57 19.91
N SER A 60 -6.91 17.23 18.63
CA SER A 60 -6.93 18.15 17.49
C SER A 60 -8.38 18.36 17.05
N CYS A 61 -8.92 19.55 17.34
CA CYS A 61 -10.27 19.98 17.01
C CYS A 61 -10.39 20.42 15.55
N ASP A 62 -10.21 19.46 14.64
CA ASP A 62 -10.45 19.58 13.21
C ASP A 62 -11.71 18.82 12.78
N CYS A 63 -11.96 18.70 11.47
CA CYS A 63 -13.18 18.07 10.96
C CYS A 63 -13.37 16.60 11.41
N ARG A 64 -12.32 15.89 11.84
CA ARG A 64 -12.45 14.51 12.32
C ARG A 64 -13.24 14.41 13.61
N LEU A 65 -13.26 15.47 14.42
CA LEU A 65 -14.05 15.53 15.66
C LEU A 65 -15.44 16.15 15.46
N LEU A 66 -15.79 16.53 14.22
CA LEU A 66 -17.06 17.16 13.92
C LEU A 66 -18.26 16.32 14.38
N TRP A 67 -18.19 14.99 14.28
CA TRP A 67 -19.27 14.10 14.72
C TRP A 67 -19.53 14.19 16.24
N ILE A 68 -18.49 14.33 17.07
CA ILE A 68 -18.62 14.52 18.53
C ILE A 68 -19.31 15.85 18.79
N LEU A 69 -18.88 16.89 18.09
CA LEU A 69 -19.40 18.24 18.24
C LEU A 69 -20.86 18.35 17.76
N GLN A 70 -21.22 17.68 16.67
CA GLN A 70 -22.60 17.57 16.20
C GLN A 70 -23.50 16.81 17.19
N ARG A 71 -22.94 15.83 17.90
CA ARG A 71 -23.63 15.06 18.93
C ARG A 71 -23.50 15.64 20.34
N ARG A 72 -22.98 16.85 20.51
CA ARG A 72 -22.69 17.43 21.84
C ARG A 72 -23.90 17.59 22.76
N ARG A 73 -25.11 17.65 22.20
CA ARG A 73 -26.39 17.73 22.94
C ARG A 73 -27.03 16.38 23.19
N THR A 74 -26.59 15.33 22.50
CA THR A 74 -27.18 13.98 22.58
C THR A 74 -26.27 13.00 23.30
N LEU A 75 -24.95 13.19 23.25
CA LEU A 75 -23.98 12.46 24.06
C LEU A 75 -23.87 13.07 25.44
N ASN A 76 -23.84 12.21 26.45
CA ASN A 76 -23.51 12.57 27.81
C ASN A 76 -21.98 12.56 28.01
N PHE A 77 -21.43 13.69 28.47
CA PHE A 77 -20.01 13.82 28.82
C PHE A 77 -19.77 13.80 30.34
N ASP A 78 -20.79 13.58 31.17
CA ASP A 78 -20.71 13.54 32.63
C ASP A 78 -20.01 14.77 33.26
N GLY A 79 -20.23 15.95 32.68
CA GLY A 79 -19.57 17.19 33.11
C GLY A 79 -18.08 17.27 32.78
N LYS A 80 -17.55 16.33 31.99
CA LYS A 80 -16.15 16.25 31.54
C LYS A 80 -16.05 16.57 30.05
N MET A 81 -16.37 17.82 29.70
CA MET A 81 -16.34 18.26 28.30
C MET A 81 -14.89 18.24 27.78
N PRO A 82 -14.64 17.71 26.56
CA PRO A 82 -13.29 17.66 26.03
C PRO A 82 -12.76 19.06 25.67
N VAL A 83 -11.45 19.23 25.82
CA VAL A 83 -10.70 20.47 25.55
C VAL A 83 -9.84 20.25 24.31
N CYS A 84 -9.80 21.25 23.42
CA CYS A 84 -8.95 21.24 22.26
C CYS A 84 -7.48 21.50 22.65
N ALA A 85 -6.57 20.61 22.25
CA ALA A 85 -5.14 20.84 22.35
C ALA A 85 -4.58 21.55 21.10
N GLY A 86 -5.28 21.42 19.97
CA GLY A 86 -4.96 22.12 18.73
C GLY A 86 -6.18 22.20 17.80
N PRO A 87 -6.06 22.89 16.66
CA PRO A 87 -4.91 23.70 16.26
C PRO A 87 -4.75 24.97 17.15
N PRO A 88 -3.64 25.73 17.05
CA PRO A 88 -3.31 26.83 17.97
C PRO A 88 -4.41 27.88 18.14
N GLU A 89 -5.24 28.08 17.11
CA GLU A 89 -6.34 29.06 17.09
C GLU A 89 -7.46 28.72 18.09
N VAL A 90 -7.58 27.45 18.48
CA VAL A 90 -8.64 26.94 19.36
C VAL A 90 -8.09 26.21 20.58
N GLN A 91 -6.79 26.28 20.82
CA GLN A 91 -6.15 25.61 21.93
C GLN A 91 -6.72 26.09 23.28
N GLY A 92 -7.11 25.15 24.14
CA GLY A 92 -7.73 25.40 25.43
C GLY A 92 -9.25 25.56 25.40
N TYR A 93 -9.88 25.59 24.23
CA TYR A 93 -11.33 25.78 24.13
C TYR A 93 -12.05 24.46 24.44
N LEU A 94 -13.14 24.53 25.21
CA LEU A 94 -14.03 23.39 25.39
C LEU A 94 -14.83 23.18 24.11
N LEU A 95 -15.04 21.92 23.72
CA LEU A 95 -15.90 21.59 22.57
C LEU A 95 -17.31 22.21 22.68
N SER A 96 -17.81 22.46 23.89
CA SER A 96 -19.12 23.09 24.09
C SER A 96 -19.17 24.58 23.74
N MET A 97 -18.01 25.24 23.61
CA MET A 97 -17.92 26.68 23.33
C MET A 97 -18.17 27.01 21.85
N PHE A 98 -18.10 26.02 20.96
CA PHE A 98 -18.35 26.23 19.53
C PHE A 98 -19.84 26.28 19.22
N THR A 99 -20.25 27.38 18.59
CA THR A 99 -21.60 27.54 18.03
C THR A 99 -21.76 26.73 16.75
N ASP A 100 -23.01 26.48 16.35
CA ASP A 100 -23.29 25.77 15.08
C ASP A 100 -22.80 26.54 13.84
N SER A 101 -22.70 27.87 13.94
CA SER A 101 -22.15 28.72 12.86
C SER A 101 -20.63 28.63 12.74
N ALA A 102 -19.91 28.48 13.85
CA ALA A 102 -18.45 28.42 13.88
C ALA A 102 -17.88 27.05 13.42
N LEU A 103 -18.75 26.06 13.20
CA LEU A 103 -18.35 24.71 12.76
C LEU A 103 -17.61 24.75 11.43
N PHE A 104 -18.06 25.58 10.49
CA PHE A 104 -17.48 25.65 9.15
C PHE A 104 -16.11 26.32 9.12
N ASP A 105 -15.80 27.15 10.13
CA ASP A 105 -14.54 27.88 10.20
C ASP A 105 -13.43 27.04 10.85
N TYR A 106 -13.75 26.28 11.91
CA TYR A 106 -12.75 25.55 12.70
C TYR A 106 -12.74 24.03 12.44
N PHE A 107 -13.88 23.42 12.11
CA PHE A 107 -14.01 21.97 11.95
C PHE A 107 -14.08 21.56 10.47
N THR A 108 -13.23 22.18 9.65
CA THR A 108 -13.12 21.90 8.21
C THR A 108 -11.73 21.37 7.88
N CYS A 109 -11.67 20.25 7.17
CA CYS A 109 -10.41 19.69 6.67
C CYS A 109 -10.13 20.20 5.26
N GLN A 110 -8.85 20.44 4.99
CA GLN A 110 -8.38 20.76 3.65
C GLN A 110 -8.16 19.45 2.89
N LYS A 111 -9.04 19.19 1.91
CA LYS A 111 -8.96 18.02 1.04
C LYS A 111 -7.56 17.91 0.39
N PRO A 112 -7.04 16.68 0.15
CA PRO A 112 -5.72 16.52 -0.40
C PRO A 112 -5.62 17.12 -1.80
N LYS A 113 -4.44 17.66 -2.12
CA LYS A 113 -4.09 18.16 -3.44
C LYS A 113 -2.70 17.65 -3.83
N ILE A 114 -2.65 16.75 -4.81
CA ILE A 114 -1.41 16.21 -5.34
C ILE A 114 -0.69 17.32 -6.13
N ARG A 115 0.55 17.63 -5.70
CA ARG A 115 1.47 18.56 -6.35
C ARG A 115 2.05 17.97 -7.64
N ASN A 116 2.57 18.85 -8.50
CA ASN A 116 3.37 18.47 -9.68
C ASN A 116 2.72 17.39 -10.55
N ARG A 117 1.50 17.65 -11.03
CA ARG A 117 0.72 16.76 -11.91
C ARG A 117 1.32 16.56 -13.32
N LYS A 118 2.61 16.84 -13.51
CA LYS A 118 3.31 16.63 -14.78
C LYS A 118 3.34 15.14 -15.09
N LEU A 119 2.92 14.80 -16.30
CA LEU A 119 2.84 13.44 -16.81
C LEU A 119 4.10 12.63 -16.49
N GLN A 120 3.93 11.56 -15.71
CA GLN A 120 5.00 10.62 -15.37
C GLN A 120 4.87 9.37 -16.24
N GLN A 121 5.61 9.35 -17.34
CA GLN A 121 5.75 8.20 -18.23
C GLN A 121 7.22 7.80 -18.29
N VAL A 122 7.53 6.61 -17.79
CA VAL A 122 8.90 6.09 -17.72
C VAL A 122 9.01 4.81 -18.53
N THR A 123 10.02 4.74 -19.38
CA THR A 123 10.44 3.50 -20.03
C THR A 123 11.76 3.06 -19.39
N ALA A 124 11.81 1.83 -18.89
CA ALA A 124 12.97 1.24 -18.24
C ALA A 124 13.29 -0.12 -18.85
N HIS A 125 14.52 -0.59 -18.70
CA HIS A 125 14.89 -1.98 -18.97
C HIS A 125 14.72 -2.83 -17.71
N GLU A 126 14.49 -4.12 -17.92
CA GLU A 126 14.44 -5.10 -16.85
C GLU A 126 15.67 -5.01 -15.92
N GLY A 127 15.43 -5.05 -14.61
CA GLY A 127 16.43 -4.89 -13.57
C GLY A 127 16.74 -3.43 -13.17
N GLN A 128 16.34 -2.43 -13.96
CA GLN A 128 16.61 -1.02 -13.62
C GLN A 128 15.70 -0.51 -12.48
N PRO A 129 16.21 0.40 -11.63
CA PRO A 129 15.37 1.06 -10.63
C PRO A 129 14.47 2.11 -11.27
N VAL A 130 13.25 2.23 -10.77
CA VAL A 130 12.25 3.21 -11.22
C VAL A 130 11.60 3.87 -10.02
N SER A 131 11.32 5.17 -10.12
CA SER A 131 10.58 5.89 -9.07
C SER A 131 9.51 6.80 -9.65
N PHE A 132 8.36 6.86 -8.99
CA PHE A 132 7.28 7.80 -9.30
C PHE A 132 7.00 8.71 -8.12
N LEU A 133 7.04 10.02 -8.35
CA LEU A 133 6.81 11.02 -7.33
C LEU A 133 5.31 11.21 -7.09
N CYS A 134 4.88 11.15 -5.83
CA CYS A 134 3.55 11.63 -5.46
C CYS A 134 3.61 12.32 -4.11
N ARG A 135 3.51 13.65 -4.14
CA ARG A 135 3.45 14.50 -2.95
C ARG A 135 2.11 15.21 -2.94
N ALA A 136 1.42 15.22 -1.82
CA ALA A 136 0.17 15.94 -1.65
C ALA A 136 0.25 16.89 -0.47
N GLU A 137 -0.47 18.00 -0.59
CA GLU A 137 -0.80 18.88 0.52
C GLU A 137 -2.22 18.59 1.00
N GLY A 138 -2.53 18.98 2.23
CA GLY A 138 -3.84 18.85 2.83
C GLY A 138 -3.70 18.87 4.34
N GLU A 139 -4.81 19.15 5.01
CA GLU A 139 -4.87 19.22 6.47
C GLU A 139 -6.12 18.44 6.92
N PRO A 140 -5.98 17.34 7.70
CA PRO A 140 -4.74 16.70 8.16
C PRO A 140 -3.82 16.24 7.03
N THR A 141 -2.53 16.08 7.34
CA THR A 141 -1.52 15.61 6.37
C THR A 141 -1.99 14.32 5.66
N PRO A 142 -2.08 14.30 4.32
CA PRO A 142 -2.63 13.15 3.59
C PRO A 142 -1.74 11.91 3.66
N ALA A 143 -2.36 10.75 3.85
CA ALA A 143 -1.71 9.46 3.64
C ALA A 143 -1.60 9.16 2.15
N ILE A 144 -0.42 8.72 1.71
CA ILE A 144 -0.16 8.34 0.31
C ILE A 144 -0.12 6.82 0.19
N ILE A 145 -0.92 6.29 -0.74
CA ILE A 145 -0.87 4.90 -1.17
C ILE A 145 -0.74 4.81 -2.69
N TRP A 146 -0.24 3.69 -3.16
CA TRP A 146 -0.16 3.38 -4.59
C TRP A 146 -0.91 2.09 -4.91
N ILE A 147 -1.57 2.07 -6.07
CA ILE A 147 -2.18 0.86 -6.64
C ILE A 147 -1.36 0.45 -7.85
N SER A 148 -0.86 -0.79 -7.85
CA SER A 148 -0.12 -1.35 -8.99
C SER A 148 -1.06 -1.72 -10.15
N PRO A 149 -0.53 -1.95 -11.37
CA PRO A 149 -1.34 -2.42 -12.49
C PRO A 149 -2.08 -3.74 -12.20
N GLN A 150 -1.54 -4.57 -11.30
CA GLN A 150 -2.14 -5.82 -10.82
C GLN A 150 -3.11 -5.60 -9.64
N ARG A 151 -3.56 -4.36 -9.41
CA ARG A 151 -4.50 -3.95 -8.35
C ARG A 151 -4.01 -4.23 -6.92
N ARG A 152 -2.70 -4.34 -6.71
CA ARG A 152 -2.12 -4.50 -5.37
C ARG A 152 -1.98 -3.14 -4.70
N ARG A 153 -2.44 -3.04 -3.44
CA ARG A 153 -2.26 -1.84 -2.62
C ARG A 153 -0.87 -1.84 -2.00
N ILE A 154 -0.13 -0.76 -2.23
CA ILE A 154 1.23 -0.55 -1.74
C ILE A 154 1.21 0.67 -0.81
N THR A 155 1.69 0.47 0.41
CA THR A 155 1.71 1.48 1.49
C THR A 155 3.13 1.65 2.02
N SER A 156 3.35 2.64 2.89
CA SER A 156 4.63 2.80 3.60
C SER A 156 5.01 1.60 4.49
N LYS A 157 4.04 0.76 4.87
CA LYS A 157 4.25 -0.48 5.62
C LYS A 157 4.56 -1.69 4.74
N SER A 158 4.48 -1.54 3.41
CA SER A 158 4.73 -2.64 2.48
C SER A 158 6.23 -2.88 2.35
N ASN A 159 6.64 -4.14 2.52
CA ASN A 159 8.03 -4.57 2.36
C ASN A 159 8.21 -5.32 1.05
N GLY A 160 9.35 -5.14 0.38
CA GLY A 160 9.69 -5.88 -0.82
C GLY A 160 10.42 -5.04 -1.86
N ARG A 161 10.28 -5.45 -3.13
CA ARG A 161 10.92 -4.80 -4.28
C ARG A 161 10.26 -3.48 -4.67
N ILE A 162 8.95 -3.35 -4.39
CA ILE A 162 8.16 -2.15 -4.65
C ILE A 162 7.69 -1.59 -3.32
N THR A 163 8.09 -0.36 -3.00
CA THR A 163 7.86 0.27 -1.69
C THR A 163 7.47 1.74 -1.83
N VAL A 164 6.83 2.30 -0.80
CA VAL A 164 6.52 3.74 -0.75
C VAL A 164 7.46 4.41 0.25
N LEU A 165 8.28 5.33 -0.22
CA LEU A 165 9.23 6.10 0.60
C LEU A 165 8.52 7.17 1.43
N PRO A 166 9.17 7.68 2.51
CA PRO A 166 8.70 8.89 3.20
C PRO A 166 8.46 10.03 2.21
N GLY A 167 7.27 10.63 2.27
CA GLY A 167 6.84 11.65 1.30
C GLY A 167 6.12 11.11 0.06
N GLY A 168 5.81 9.81 -0.01
CA GLY A 168 4.85 9.24 -0.96
C GLY A 168 5.40 8.80 -2.31
N THR A 169 6.73 8.81 -2.49
CA THR A 169 7.37 8.35 -3.74
C THR A 169 7.30 6.83 -3.83
N LEU A 170 6.78 6.29 -4.92
CA LEU A 170 6.86 4.86 -5.22
C LEU A 170 8.26 4.54 -5.72
N GLU A 171 8.91 3.55 -5.13
CA GLU A 171 10.21 3.02 -5.56
C GLU A 171 10.04 1.57 -6.00
N ILE A 172 10.56 1.25 -7.19
CA ILE A 172 10.68 -0.09 -7.75
C ILE A 172 12.19 -0.35 -7.90
N ARG A 173 12.77 -1.22 -7.07
CA ARG A 173 14.23 -1.40 -7.03
C ARG A 173 14.80 -2.13 -8.24
N TYR A 174 14.08 -3.15 -8.71
CA TYR A 174 14.44 -3.94 -9.89
C TYR A 174 13.20 -4.12 -10.75
N ALA A 175 13.06 -3.37 -11.85
CA ALA A 175 11.88 -3.44 -12.71
C ALA A 175 11.75 -4.82 -13.37
N GLN A 176 10.55 -5.38 -13.41
CA GLN A 176 10.21 -6.61 -14.12
C GLN A 176 9.24 -6.30 -15.27
N VAL A 177 9.27 -7.07 -16.36
CA VAL A 177 8.35 -6.87 -17.49
C VAL A 177 6.88 -6.84 -17.05
N THR A 178 6.54 -7.68 -16.08
CA THR A 178 5.21 -7.77 -15.45
C THR A 178 4.80 -6.52 -14.68
N ASP A 179 5.73 -5.64 -14.31
CA ASP A 179 5.44 -4.39 -13.59
C ASP A 179 4.88 -3.29 -14.51
N SER A 180 4.94 -3.52 -15.83
CA SER A 180 4.45 -2.55 -16.83
C SER A 180 2.96 -2.27 -16.65
N GLY A 181 2.58 -1.03 -16.87
CA GLY A 181 1.21 -0.56 -16.79
C GLY A 181 1.08 0.75 -16.04
N THR A 182 -0.17 1.08 -15.69
CA THR A 182 -0.51 2.32 -15.00
C THR A 182 -0.59 2.11 -13.49
N TYR A 183 0.25 2.84 -12.76
CA TYR A 183 0.21 2.98 -11.32
C TYR A 183 -0.68 4.16 -10.94
N ILE A 184 -1.44 4.01 -9.87
CA ILE A 184 -2.35 5.06 -9.36
C ILE A 184 -1.86 5.49 -7.99
N CYS A 185 -1.45 6.75 -7.87
CA CYS A 185 -1.27 7.37 -6.57
C CYS A 185 -2.62 7.85 -6.03
N ILE A 186 -2.87 7.58 -4.75
CA ILE A 186 -4.04 8.08 -4.03
C ILE A 186 -3.52 8.80 -2.77
N ALA A 187 -3.84 10.09 -2.68
CA ALA A 187 -3.66 10.90 -1.48
C ALA A 187 -5.00 11.02 -0.75
N SER A 188 -5.03 10.71 0.54
CA SER A 188 -6.28 10.63 1.32
C SER A 188 -6.13 11.26 2.71
N ASN A 189 -7.10 12.07 3.10
CA ASN A 189 -7.30 12.51 4.47
C ASN A 189 -8.81 12.60 4.78
N ALA A 190 -9.18 13.09 5.97
CA ALA A 190 -10.57 13.23 6.38
C ALA A 190 -11.40 14.24 5.51
N GLY A 191 -10.74 15.15 4.81
CA GLY A 191 -11.38 16.06 3.83
C GLY A 191 -11.66 15.40 2.47
N GLY A 192 -11.13 14.19 2.23
CA GLY A 192 -11.39 13.40 1.03
C GLY A 192 -10.12 12.91 0.35
N ASN A 193 -10.23 12.64 -0.96
CA ASN A 193 -9.17 12.01 -1.74
C ASN A 193 -8.82 12.79 -3.00
N ASP A 194 -7.57 12.68 -3.42
CA ASP A 194 -7.08 13.10 -4.73
C ASP A 194 -6.23 12.00 -5.36
N THR A 195 -6.23 11.91 -6.69
CA THR A 195 -5.59 10.81 -7.42
C THR A 195 -4.73 11.30 -8.58
N TYR A 196 -3.68 10.54 -8.87
CA TYR A 196 -2.75 10.81 -9.95
C TYR A 196 -2.25 9.52 -10.61
N PHE A 197 -1.95 9.56 -11.90
CA PHE A 197 -1.56 8.39 -12.69
C PHE A 197 -0.11 8.49 -13.16
N ALA A 198 0.60 7.38 -13.08
CA ALA A 198 1.94 7.22 -13.63
C ALA A 198 2.01 5.94 -14.48
N THR A 199 2.71 5.99 -15.61
CA THR A 199 2.80 4.84 -16.53
C THR A 199 4.24 4.34 -16.61
N LEU A 200 4.41 3.04 -16.43
CA LEU A 200 5.68 2.33 -16.58
C LEU A 200 5.62 1.40 -17.79
N THR A 201 6.62 1.47 -18.65
CA THR A 201 6.89 0.48 -19.69
C THR A 201 8.25 -0.16 -19.42
N VAL A 202 8.26 -1.46 -19.12
CA VAL A 202 9.50 -2.21 -18.92
C VAL A 202 9.81 -3.02 -20.17
N LYS A 203 10.95 -2.75 -20.78
CA LYS A 203 11.50 -3.54 -21.89
C LYS A 203 12.31 -4.69 -21.31
N GLY A 204 12.17 -5.90 -21.87
CA GLY A 204 13.06 -7.01 -21.55
C GLY A 204 14.52 -6.63 -21.80
N GLN A 205 15.45 -7.31 -21.15
CA GLN A 205 16.87 -7.14 -21.47
C GLN A 205 17.09 -7.36 -22.98
N PRO A 206 17.87 -6.49 -23.66
CA PRO A 206 18.33 -6.83 -24.98
C PRO A 206 19.17 -8.11 -24.84
N VAL A 207 18.65 -9.20 -25.40
CA VAL A 207 19.42 -10.44 -25.54
C VAL A 207 20.60 -10.05 -26.42
N ASP A 208 21.81 -10.06 -25.86
CA ASP A 208 23.02 -9.76 -26.63
C ASP A 208 23.17 -10.85 -27.69
N SER A 209 22.72 -10.54 -28.91
CA SER A 209 22.75 -11.44 -30.04
C SER A 209 24.18 -11.87 -30.38
N ALA A 210 25.20 -11.16 -29.90
CA ALA A 210 26.61 -11.55 -30.04
C ALA A 210 26.96 -12.85 -29.31
N LEU A 211 26.24 -13.23 -28.24
CA LEU A 211 26.45 -14.52 -27.55
C LEU A 211 25.87 -15.72 -28.32
N PHE A 212 24.97 -15.48 -29.28
CA PHE A 212 24.38 -16.53 -30.11
C PHE A 212 25.10 -16.73 -31.47
N VAL A 213 25.87 -15.75 -31.95
CA VAL A 213 26.56 -15.86 -33.26
C VAL A 213 27.81 -16.76 -33.21
N ASN A 214 28.43 -16.96 -32.05
CA ASN A 214 29.64 -17.81 -31.92
C ASN A 214 29.37 -19.30 -31.69
N ARG A 215 28.11 -19.76 -31.71
CA ARG A 215 27.82 -21.17 -32.00
C ARG A 215 27.52 -21.29 -33.48
N SER A 216 28.56 -21.14 -34.28
CA SER A 216 28.55 -21.54 -35.68
C SER A 216 28.11 -23.00 -35.74
N LEU A 217 26.87 -23.21 -36.20
CA LEU A 217 26.40 -24.50 -36.65
C LEU A 217 27.34 -24.92 -37.78
N TYR A 218 28.22 -25.88 -37.52
CA TYR A 218 28.90 -26.59 -38.59
C TYR A 218 27.83 -27.39 -39.34
N ALA A 219 27.29 -26.80 -40.40
CA ALA A 219 26.63 -27.57 -41.45
C ALA A 219 27.73 -28.39 -42.13
N VAL A 220 27.79 -29.69 -41.83
CA VAL A 220 28.61 -30.62 -42.61
C VAL A 220 27.75 -31.02 -43.80
N ASP A 221 28.11 -30.52 -44.99
CA ASP A 221 27.59 -31.01 -46.26
C ASP A 221 27.96 -32.49 -46.42
N PHE A 222 26.95 -33.36 -46.52
CA PHE A 222 27.13 -34.77 -46.88
C PHE A 222 26.79 -34.96 -48.37
N ASN A 223 27.75 -34.65 -49.22
CA ASN A 223 27.87 -35.23 -50.56
C ASN A 223 29.13 -36.11 -50.56
N ASP A 224 29.04 -37.34 -50.05
CA ASP A 224 29.53 -38.53 -50.75
C ASP A 224 29.14 -39.82 -50.02
N THR A 225 29.02 -40.84 -50.85
CA THR A 225 28.58 -42.23 -50.74
C THR A 225 29.12 -43.10 -49.58
N GLY A 226 28.26 -43.94 -48.99
CA GLY A 226 28.68 -45.14 -48.23
C GLY A 226 27.80 -45.51 -47.02
N LEU A 227 27.31 -46.74 -46.98
CA LEU A 227 26.27 -47.26 -46.07
C LEU A 227 26.59 -47.23 -44.55
N ASN A 228 25.49 -47.00 -43.80
CA ASN A 228 25.05 -47.61 -42.52
C ASN A 228 25.65 -47.19 -41.16
N SER A 229 24.85 -46.34 -40.49
CA SER A 229 24.50 -46.30 -39.06
C SER A 229 25.62 -46.06 -38.04
N THR A 230 25.92 -44.79 -37.78
CA THR A 230 26.68 -44.35 -36.60
C THR A 230 25.81 -43.44 -35.72
N ARG A 231 25.59 -43.86 -34.47
CA ARG A 231 24.89 -43.07 -33.44
C ARG A 231 25.61 -41.73 -33.24
N VAL A 232 24.87 -40.63 -33.41
CA VAL A 232 25.35 -39.28 -33.10
C VAL A 232 25.18 -39.04 -31.60
N PHE A 233 26.29 -38.84 -30.88
CA PHE A 233 26.26 -38.41 -29.49
C PHE A 233 26.13 -36.89 -29.43
N LEU A 234 24.95 -36.38 -29.06
CA LEU A 234 24.76 -34.98 -28.69
C LEU A 234 25.45 -34.74 -27.35
N LYS A 235 26.62 -34.08 -27.38
CA LYS A 235 27.35 -33.69 -26.17
C LYS A 235 26.72 -32.42 -25.59
N PHE A 236 25.77 -32.59 -24.68
CA PHE A 236 25.27 -31.51 -23.85
C PHE A 236 26.32 -31.18 -22.78
N THR A 237 27.00 -30.03 -22.91
CA THR A 237 27.79 -29.49 -21.81
C THR A 237 26.85 -28.90 -20.77
N LEU A 238 26.46 -29.71 -19.79
CA LEU A 238 25.85 -29.22 -18.55
C LEU A 238 26.97 -28.55 -17.73
N ASP A 239 26.96 -27.23 -17.67
CA ASP A 239 27.85 -26.49 -16.78
C ASP A 239 27.49 -26.81 -15.32
N LEU A 240 28.50 -27.00 -14.46
CA LEU A 240 28.33 -27.38 -13.05
C LEU A 240 27.45 -26.38 -12.29
N THR A 241 27.46 -25.12 -12.73
CA THR A 241 26.63 -24.04 -12.18
C THR A 241 25.13 -24.27 -12.40
N THR A 242 24.75 -24.91 -13.52
CA THR A 242 23.34 -25.16 -13.87
C THR A 242 22.78 -26.37 -13.11
N ILE A 243 23.63 -27.35 -12.79
CA ILE A 243 23.28 -28.52 -11.98
C ILE A 243 23.05 -28.12 -10.51
N LEU A 244 23.87 -27.22 -9.97
CA LEU A 244 23.75 -26.74 -8.59
C LEU A 244 22.45 -25.95 -8.32
N VAL A 245 21.97 -25.17 -9.30
CA VAL A 245 20.71 -24.42 -9.17
C VAL A 245 19.48 -25.34 -9.21
N SER A 246 19.53 -26.43 -9.99
CA SER A 246 18.45 -27.42 -10.04
C SER A 246 18.31 -28.23 -8.75
N THR A 247 19.38 -28.39 -7.96
CA THR A 247 19.33 -29.13 -6.69
C THR A 247 18.85 -28.29 -5.51
N ALA A 248 18.85 -26.95 -5.63
CA ALA A 248 18.43 -26.03 -4.55
C ALA A 248 16.93 -25.68 -4.58
N MET A 249 16.24 -25.85 -5.71
CA MET A 249 14.78 -25.71 -5.80
C MET A 249 14.15 -27.08 -6.06
N GLY A 250 13.66 -27.70 -4.98
CA GLY A 250 13.11 -29.05 -4.89
C GLY A 250 12.50 -29.68 -6.14
N CYS A 251 13.05 -30.85 -6.50
CA CYS A 251 12.54 -32.10 -7.10
C CYS A 251 11.22 -32.20 -7.90
N ILE A 252 10.44 -31.15 -8.16
CA ILE A 252 9.14 -31.27 -8.86
C ILE A 252 9.26 -30.91 -10.35
N THR A 253 10.27 -30.14 -10.75
CA THR A 253 10.44 -29.71 -12.16
C THR A 253 11.25 -30.68 -13.01
N PHE A 254 12.12 -31.52 -12.42
CA PHE A 254 12.95 -32.45 -13.18
C PHE A 254 12.12 -33.57 -13.83
N LEU A 255 11.15 -34.13 -13.10
CA LEU A 255 10.20 -35.11 -13.64
C LEU A 255 9.31 -34.51 -14.74
N GLY A 256 8.91 -33.23 -14.61
CA GLY A 256 8.10 -32.54 -15.62
C GLY A 256 8.86 -32.27 -16.92
N VAL A 257 10.14 -31.89 -16.83
CA VAL A 257 11.01 -31.70 -18.01
C VAL A 257 11.31 -33.04 -18.69
N VAL A 258 11.52 -34.11 -17.91
CA VAL A 258 11.71 -35.47 -18.45
C VAL A 258 10.43 -35.97 -19.14
N LEU A 259 9.25 -35.73 -18.56
CA LEU A 259 7.97 -36.12 -19.19
C LEU A 259 7.70 -35.35 -20.48
N PHE A 260 8.02 -34.05 -20.51
CA PHE A 260 7.87 -33.19 -21.69
C PHE A 260 8.83 -33.60 -22.82
N CYS A 261 10.08 -33.95 -22.49
CA CYS A 261 11.03 -34.51 -23.45
C CYS A 261 10.61 -35.89 -23.95
N PHE A 262 9.98 -36.73 -23.12
CA PHE A 262 9.45 -38.03 -23.56
C PHE A 262 8.24 -37.90 -24.51
N LEU A 263 7.35 -36.94 -24.28
CA LEU A 263 6.18 -36.68 -25.14
C LEU A 263 6.57 -36.14 -26.53
N LEU A 264 7.66 -35.38 -26.63
CA LEU A 264 8.18 -34.86 -27.91
C LEU A 264 8.98 -35.89 -28.72
N LEU A 265 9.33 -37.03 -28.13
CA LEU A 265 10.06 -38.12 -28.82
C LEU A 265 9.12 -39.19 -29.43
N PHE A 266 7.80 -39.10 -29.20
CA PHE A 266 6.82 -40.11 -29.64
C PHE A 266 5.59 -39.55 -30.39
N VAL A 267 5.70 -38.37 -30.99
CA VAL A 267 4.76 -37.85 -32.01
C VAL A 267 5.56 -37.46 -33.24
#